data_AF-A0A4Q7PYJ4-F1
#
_entry.id   AF-A0A4Q7PYJ4-F1
#
_cell.length_a   1.000
_cell.length_b   1.000
_cell.length_c   1.000
_cell.angle_alpha   90.00
_cell.angle_beta   90.00
_cell.angle_gamma   90.00
#
_symmetry.space_group_name_H-M   'P 1'
#
loop_
_entity.id
_entity.type
_entity.pdbx_description
1 polymer ?
#
loop_
_entity_poly.entity_id
_entity_poly.type
_entity_poly.pdbx_seq_one_letter_code
_entity_poly.pdbx_strand_id
1 'polypeptide(L)'
;MTGVHPFRVLRARPVWIANGIITGVLALLFTVFYVGANIDPVDHLENLPVGLVNADNGAAVGGKQVNLGAQITESIKKSTASRDKIDWKEMDQRELKEQLGEGKLYGALVVPGNFTSSVTELTRTALTSTAAIENPVRPTLTVLTNQSAGSVGSSLARAASTAAAESASLQVGKDLTTRTGPGQAKLPAAARLLLADPAAVTVQDGHPLYSVAAIAVAGVGALALLAVFGTPGMLVVTLVFIGMAVPTAGATTPLEALPGFYRFLAEFEPLRQITGGIRSILYYDAQGDAGLTRGWVMMAVALVVTALFGFGVTSWYDHKRLHRIPAEKMLLN
;
A
#
# COMPACT_ATOMS: atom_id res chain seq x y z
N MET A 1 50.04 -40.09 -16.61
CA MET A 1 48.95 -39.17 -16.17
C MET A 1 48.01 -38.98 -17.35
N THR A 2 46.93 -39.76 -17.42
CA THR A 2 45.95 -39.71 -18.51
C THR A 2 45.00 -38.53 -18.30
N GLY A 3 45.30 -37.41 -18.97
CA GLY A 3 44.49 -36.19 -18.92
C GLY A 3 43.10 -36.45 -19.50
N VAL A 4 42.07 -36.37 -18.67
CA VAL A 4 40.68 -36.36 -19.12
C VAL A 4 40.48 -35.07 -19.93
N HIS A 5 40.32 -35.21 -21.24
CA HIS A 5 40.14 -34.05 -22.13
C HIS A 5 38.85 -33.30 -21.73
N PRO A 6 38.91 -31.97 -21.46
CA PRO A 6 37.79 -31.20 -20.87
C PRO A 6 36.52 -31.21 -21.73
N PHE A 7 36.64 -31.46 -23.04
CA PHE A 7 35.52 -31.45 -23.98
C PHE A 7 34.81 -32.81 -24.16
N ARG A 8 35.22 -33.87 -23.45
CA ARG A 8 34.63 -35.22 -23.59
C ARG A 8 33.18 -35.27 -23.07
N VAL A 9 32.88 -34.47 -22.04
CA VAL A 9 31.53 -34.32 -21.46
C VAL A 9 30.56 -33.68 -22.45
N LEU A 10 31.04 -32.75 -23.29
CA LEU A 10 30.21 -32.09 -24.30
C LEU A 10 29.68 -33.04 -25.38
N ARG A 11 30.32 -34.21 -25.59
CA ARG A 11 29.88 -35.23 -26.57
C ARG A 11 29.03 -36.34 -25.96
N ALA A 12 28.85 -36.37 -24.63
CA ALA A 12 28.09 -37.40 -23.94
C ALA A 12 26.57 -37.12 -24.03
N ARG A 13 25.94 -37.61 -25.10
CA ARG A 13 24.49 -37.45 -25.35
C ARG A 13 23.58 -37.76 -24.15
N PRO A 14 23.82 -38.81 -23.34
CA PRO A 14 22.95 -39.12 -22.20
C PRO A 14 22.92 -38.03 -21.12
N VAL A 15 24.04 -37.33 -20.91
CA VAL A 15 24.14 -36.24 -19.91
C VAL A 15 23.31 -35.04 -20.35
N TRP A 16 23.38 -34.67 -21.63
CA TRP A 16 22.58 -33.58 -22.18
C TRP A 16 21.09 -33.91 -22.24
N ILE A 17 20.73 -35.16 -22.55
CA ILE A 17 19.34 -35.62 -22.54
C ILE A 17 18.77 -35.59 -21.12
N ALA A 18 19.49 -36.13 -20.13
CA ALA A 18 19.06 -36.11 -18.74
C ALA A 18 18.89 -34.68 -18.20
N ASN A 19 19.87 -33.80 -18.43
CA ASN A 19 19.78 -32.39 -18.02
C ASN A 19 18.67 -31.64 -18.77
N GLY A 20 18.46 -31.94 -20.05
CA GLY A 20 17.36 -31.38 -20.84
C GLY A 20 16.00 -31.79 -20.30
N ILE A 21 15.82 -33.06 -19.93
CA ILE A 21 14.59 -33.55 -19.28
C ILE A 21 14.38 -32.86 -17.94
N ILE A 22 15.40 -32.79 -17.08
CA ILE A 22 15.30 -32.14 -15.77
C ILE A 22 14.92 -30.66 -15.92
N THR A 23 15.58 -29.95 -16.83
CA THR A 23 15.30 -28.53 -17.08
C THR A 23 13.91 -28.33 -17.67
N GLY A 24 13.50 -29.18 -18.61
CA GLY A 24 12.17 -29.13 -19.22
C GLY A 24 11.06 -29.41 -18.21
N VAL A 25 11.24 -30.39 -17.32
CA VAL A 25 10.30 -30.68 -16.23
C VAL A 25 10.24 -29.51 -15.25
N LEU A 26 11.37 -28.93 -14.84
CA LEU A 26 11.38 -27.77 -13.97
C LEU A 26 10.68 -26.56 -14.60
N ALA A 27 10.90 -26.29 -15.89
CA ALA A 27 10.22 -25.22 -16.62
C ALA A 27 8.71 -25.46 -16.73
N LEU A 28 8.30 -26.70 -16.97
CA LEU A 28 6.88 -27.10 -16.98
C LEU A 28 6.25 -26.88 -15.61
N LEU A 29 6.87 -27.36 -14.53
CA LEU A 29 6.36 -27.22 -13.17
C LEU A 29 6.28 -25.74 -12.76
N PHE A 30 7.29 -24.94 -13.09
CA PHE A 30 7.23 -23.49 -12.87
C PHE A 30 6.03 -22.88 -13.60
N THR A 31 5.82 -23.24 -14.87
CA THR A 31 4.68 -22.71 -15.64
C THR A 31 3.35 -23.13 -15.01
N VAL A 32 3.16 -24.41 -14.71
CA VAL A 32 1.90 -24.93 -14.15
C VAL A 32 1.61 -24.34 -12.77
N PHE A 33 2.59 -24.30 -11.87
CA PHE A 33 2.35 -23.85 -10.50
C PHE A 33 2.41 -22.34 -10.33
N TYR A 34 3.41 -21.68 -10.92
CA TYR A 34 3.56 -20.23 -10.77
C TYR A 34 2.59 -19.48 -11.67
N VAL A 35 2.59 -19.76 -12.98
CA VAL A 35 1.68 -19.07 -13.90
C VAL A 35 0.25 -19.52 -13.63
N GLY A 36 -0.01 -20.83 -13.45
CA GLY A 36 -1.34 -21.33 -13.10
C GLY A 36 -1.94 -20.70 -11.84
N ALA A 37 -1.16 -20.52 -10.77
CA ALA A 37 -1.67 -19.88 -9.54
C ALA A 37 -1.90 -18.36 -9.67
N ASN A 38 -1.38 -17.73 -10.73
CA ASN A 38 -1.52 -16.29 -10.96
C ASN A 38 -2.38 -15.96 -12.21
N ILE A 39 -2.89 -16.97 -12.92
CA ILE A 39 -3.86 -16.79 -13.99
C ILE A 39 -5.21 -16.42 -13.37
N ASP A 40 -5.72 -15.25 -13.73
CA ASP A 40 -7.07 -14.76 -13.44
C ASP A 40 -7.52 -14.88 -11.97
N PRO A 41 -6.82 -14.21 -11.04
CA PRO A 41 -7.18 -14.20 -9.61
C PRO A 41 -8.55 -13.58 -9.34
N VAL A 42 -9.09 -12.80 -10.28
CA VAL A 42 -10.40 -12.14 -10.17
C VAL A 42 -11.56 -13.11 -10.42
N ASP A 43 -11.37 -14.08 -11.32
CA ASP A 43 -12.43 -15.04 -11.67
C ASP A 43 -12.54 -16.17 -10.65
N HIS A 44 -11.44 -16.50 -9.98
CA HIS A 44 -11.39 -17.45 -8.87
C HIS A 44 -11.43 -16.79 -7.49
N LEU A 45 -11.75 -15.49 -7.43
CA LEU A 45 -11.89 -14.79 -6.16
C LEU A 45 -13.14 -15.28 -5.44
N GLU A 46 -12.96 -15.89 -4.27
CA GLU A 46 -14.05 -16.30 -3.39
C GLU A 46 -13.78 -15.75 -1.98
N ASN A 47 -14.83 -15.21 -1.35
CA ASN A 47 -14.82 -14.83 0.07
C ASN A 47 -13.70 -13.84 0.48
N LEU A 48 -13.35 -12.85 -0.35
CA LEU A 48 -12.35 -11.84 0.03
C LEU A 48 -12.85 -11.00 1.23
N PRO A 49 -12.22 -11.06 2.41
CA PRO A 49 -12.74 -10.40 3.60
C PRO A 49 -12.52 -8.89 3.54
N VAL A 50 -13.62 -8.15 3.57
CA VAL A 50 -13.65 -6.68 3.54
C VAL A 50 -14.52 -6.17 4.67
N GLY A 51 -13.99 -5.28 5.50
CA GLY A 51 -14.72 -4.69 6.61
C GLY A 51 -15.82 -3.74 6.13
N LEU A 52 -16.96 -3.76 6.81
CA LEU A 52 -18.08 -2.86 6.55
C LEU A 52 -18.49 -2.21 7.87
N VAL A 53 -18.28 -0.91 7.99
CA VAL A 53 -18.57 -0.17 9.22
C VAL A 53 -19.63 0.87 8.96
N ASN A 54 -20.72 0.80 9.71
CA ASN A 54 -21.71 1.86 9.79
C ASN A 54 -21.54 2.67 11.07
N ALA A 55 -20.93 3.85 11.00
CA ALA A 55 -20.88 4.76 12.15
C ALA A 55 -22.11 5.68 12.24
N ASP A 56 -22.99 5.67 11.23
CA ASP A 56 -24.10 6.62 11.08
C ASP A 56 -25.13 6.50 12.19
N ASN A 57 -25.36 7.60 12.90
CA ASN A 57 -26.34 7.68 13.98
C ASN A 57 -27.78 7.88 13.47
N GLY A 58 -27.95 8.09 12.16
CA GLY A 58 -29.24 8.43 11.56
C GLY A 58 -29.66 9.87 11.86
N ALA A 59 -30.81 10.27 11.32
CA ALA A 59 -31.44 11.56 11.62
C ALA A 59 -32.96 11.48 11.54
N ALA A 60 -33.63 12.42 12.21
CA ALA A 60 -35.07 12.59 12.11
C ALA A 60 -35.44 13.35 10.82
N VAL A 61 -36.22 12.71 9.95
CA VAL A 61 -36.74 13.30 8.71
C VAL A 61 -38.26 13.21 8.73
N GLY A 62 -38.94 14.36 8.79
CA GLY A 62 -40.41 14.40 8.82
C GLY A 62 -41.03 13.67 10.03
N GLY A 63 -40.37 13.72 11.18
CA GLY A 63 -40.83 13.05 12.41
C GLY A 63 -40.55 11.54 12.48
N LYS A 64 -39.93 10.95 11.45
CA LYS A 64 -39.47 9.55 11.47
C LYS A 64 -37.95 9.48 11.57
N GLN A 65 -37.45 8.56 12.39
CA GLN A 65 -36.02 8.25 12.43
C GLN A 65 -35.63 7.49 11.16
N VAL A 66 -34.64 8.00 10.43
CA VAL A 66 -34.09 7.38 9.22
C VAL A 66 -32.61 7.14 9.45
N ASN A 67 -32.08 6.00 9.00
CA ASN A 67 -30.65 5.72 8.96
C ASN A 67 -30.29 5.24 7.55
N LEU A 68 -29.73 6.16 6.75
CA LEU A 68 -29.27 5.90 5.39
C LEU A 68 -27.99 5.07 5.40
N GLY A 69 -27.11 5.23 6.40
CA GLY A 69 -25.93 4.38 6.54
C GLY A 69 -26.27 2.90 6.69
N ALA A 70 -27.30 2.58 7.46
CA ALA A 70 -27.80 1.22 7.62
C ALA A 70 -28.39 0.66 6.32
N GLN A 71 -29.07 1.51 5.54
CA GLN A 71 -29.59 1.12 4.21
C GLN A 71 -28.44 0.81 3.24
N ILE A 72 -27.36 1.59 3.30
CA ILE A 72 -26.13 1.35 2.51
C ILE A 72 -25.49 0.02 2.90
N THR A 73 -25.25 -0.22 4.19
CA THR A 73 -24.58 -1.46 4.61
C THR A 73 -25.44 -2.69 4.31
N GLU A 74 -26.76 -2.60 4.50
CA GLU A 74 -27.68 -3.67 4.17
C GLU A 74 -27.74 -3.95 2.65
N SER A 75 -27.73 -2.91 1.80
CA SER A 75 -27.76 -3.08 0.34
C SER A 75 -26.47 -3.69 -0.20
N ILE A 76 -25.32 -3.34 0.38
CA ILE A 76 -24.02 -3.93 0.05
C ILE A 76 -23.99 -5.42 0.43
N LYS A 77 -24.48 -5.79 1.62
CA LYS A 77 -24.59 -7.19 2.03
C LYS A 77 -25.50 -7.99 1.09
N LYS A 78 -26.68 -7.46 0.75
CA LYS A 78 -27.65 -8.15 -0.13
C LYS A 78 -27.14 -8.29 -1.57
N SER A 79 -26.52 -7.26 -2.13
CA SER A 79 -26.00 -7.30 -3.51
C SER A 79 -24.83 -8.27 -3.68
N THR A 80 -24.11 -8.55 -2.60
CA THR A 80 -22.94 -9.44 -2.62
C THR A 80 -23.30 -10.89 -2.32
N ALA A 81 -24.38 -11.14 -1.58
CA ALA A 81 -24.95 -12.49 -1.37
C ALA A 81 -25.37 -13.22 -2.67
N SER A 82 -25.32 -12.54 -3.84
CA SER A 82 -25.57 -13.12 -5.15
C SER A 82 -24.32 -13.24 -6.03
N ARG A 83 -23.14 -12.82 -5.57
CA ARG A 83 -21.90 -12.80 -6.37
C ARG A 83 -20.68 -13.46 -5.71
N ASP A 84 -20.73 -13.95 -4.47
CA ASP A 84 -19.73 -14.77 -3.71
C ASP A 84 -18.22 -14.37 -3.75
N LYS A 85 -17.83 -13.28 -4.40
CA LYS A 85 -16.42 -12.87 -4.52
C LYS A 85 -15.89 -12.11 -3.31
N ILE A 86 -16.76 -11.36 -2.61
CA ILE A 86 -16.39 -10.50 -1.47
C ILE A 86 -17.17 -10.93 -0.23
N ASP A 87 -16.47 -11.16 0.88
CA ASP A 87 -17.05 -11.44 2.19
C ASP A 87 -17.11 -10.14 3.00
N TRP A 88 -18.26 -9.48 2.99
CA TRP A 88 -18.50 -8.25 3.76
C TRP A 88 -18.73 -8.55 5.23
N LYS A 89 -17.77 -8.16 6.06
CA LYS A 89 -17.84 -8.33 7.51
C LYS A 89 -18.30 -7.05 8.17
N GLU A 90 -19.55 -7.05 8.62
CA GLU A 90 -20.09 -5.93 9.39
C GLU A 90 -19.50 -5.92 10.79
N MET A 91 -18.97 -4.77 11.22
CA MET A 91 -18.24 -4.64 12.48
C MET A 91 -18.25 -3.18 12.99
N ASP A 92 -17.78 -2.98 14.22
CA ASP A 92 -17.59 -1.65 14.78
C ASP A 92 -16.21 -1.04 14.41
N GLN A 93 -16.02 0.25 14.72
CA GLN A 93 -14.78 0.99 14.47
C GLN A 93 -13.55 0.41 15.20
N ARG A 94 -13.74 -0.20 16.37
CA ARG A 94 -12.65 -0.74 17.19
C ARG A 94 -12.20 -2.09 16.63
N GLU A 95 -13.16 -2.98 16.38
CA GLU A 95 -12.96 -4.26 15.72
C GLU A 95 -12.35 -4.09 14.32
N LEU A 96 -12.79 -3.07 13.57
CA LEU A 96 -12.19 -2.71 12.29
C LEU A 96 -10.69 -2.44 12.41
N LYS A 97 -10.28 -1.61 13.37
CA LYS A 97 -8.87 -1.26 13.57
C LYS A 97 -8.04 -2.47 13.98
N GLU A 98 -8.60 -3.30 14.86
CA GLU A 98 -7.99 -4.54 15.31
C GLU A 98 -7.81 -5.52 14.15
N GLN A 99 -8.86 -5.82 13.38
CA GLN A 99 -8.80 -6.78 12.28
C GLN A 99 -8.02 -6.28 11.06
N LEU A 100 -8.01 -4.96 10.79
CA LEU A 100 -7.12 -4.36 9.79
C LEU A 100 -5.66 -4.41 10.24
N GLY A 101 -5.41 -4.17 11.53
CA GLY A 101 -4.13 -4.46 12.15
C GLY A 101 -3.76 -5.91 11.84
N GLU A 102 -4.57 -6.87 12.29
CA GLU A 102 -4.32 -8.32 12.20
C GLU A 102 -4.14 -8.89 10.80
N GLY A 103 -4.28 -8.07 9.74
CA GLY A 103 -4.24 -8.52 8.36
C GLY A 103 -5.43 -9.43 8.00
N LYS A 104 -6.45 -9.52 8.85
CA LYS A 104 -7.67 -10.33 8.64
C LYS A 104 -8.60 -9.72 7.60
N LEU A 105 -8.41 -8.45 7.27
CA LEU A 105 -9.16 -7.69 6.27
C LEU A 105 -8.22 -7.10 5.22
N TYR A 106 -8.59 -7.21 3.95
CA TYR A 106 -7.83 -6.62 2.83
C TYR A 106 -8.14 -5.13 2.60
N GLY A 107 -9.22 -4.65 3.21
CA GLY A 107 -9.67 -3.27 3.19
C GLY A 107 -10.99 -3.14 3.94
N ALA A 108 -11.57 -1.95 3.93
CA ALA A 108 -12.88 -1.72 4.50
C ALA A 108 -13.62 -0.55 3.85
N LEU A 109 -14.93 -0.54 3.99
CA LEU A 109 -15.80 0.59 3.68
C LEU A 109 -16.40 1.14 4.98
N VAL A 110 -16.20 2.44 5.22
CA VAL A 110 -16.67 3.13 6.41
C VAL A 110 -17.69 4.20 6.02
N VAL A 111 -18.90 4.07 6.55
CA VAL A 111 -19.94 5.10 6.52
C VAL A 111 -19.73 6.04 7.71
N PRO A 112 -19.63 7.37 7.51
CA PRO A 112 -19.30 8.32 8.57
C PRO A 112 -20.49 8.52 9.53
N GLY A 113 -20.20 8.95 10.76
CA GLY A 113 -21.22 8.99 11.82
C GLY A 113 -22.32 10.04 11.67
N ASN A 114 -22.11 11.00 10.78
CA ASN A 114 -23.04 12.07 10.43
C ASN A 114 -23.63 11.90 9.03
N PHE A 115 -23.53 10.71 8.43
CA PHE A 115 -23.93 10.48 7.04
C PHE A 115 -25.38 10.89 6.77
N THR A 116 -26.36 10.35 7.53
CA THR A 116 -27.77 10.68 7.29
C THR A 116 -28.07 12.16 7.52
N SER A 117 -27.49 12.77 8.55
CA SER A 117 -27.67 14.19 8.82
C SER A 117 -27.15 15.06 7.66
N SER A 118 -25.96 14.76 7.14
CA SER A 118 -25.35 15.49 6.03
C SER A 118 -26.12 15.32 4.72
N VAL A 119 -26.62 14.11 4.41
CA VAL A 119 -27.48 13.89 3.23
C VAL A 119 -28.79 14.67 3.36
N THR A 120 -29.40 14.68 4.55
CA THR A 120 -30.67 15.40 4.79
C THR A 120 -30.48 16.90 4.68
N GLU A 121 -29.37 17.41 5.19
CA GLU A 121 -29.01 18.82 5.07
C GLU A 121 -28.72 19.23 3.63
N LEU A 122 -27.92 18.42 2.91
CA LEU A 122 -27.67 18.61 1.49
C LEU A 122 -28.98 18.64 0.69
N THR A 123 -29.88 17.70 0.98
CA THR A 123 -31.19 17.60 0.33
C THR A 123 -32.03 18.84 0.59
N ARG A 124 -32.13 19.28 1.85
CA ARG A 124 -32.90 20.47 2.22
C ARG A 124 -32.36 21.72 1.52
N THR A 125 -31.05 21.92 1.57
CA THR A 125 -30.37 23.05 0.91
C THR A 125 -30.60 23.01 -0.60
N ALA A 126 -30.52 21.82 -1.22
CA ALA A 126 -30.81 21.64 -2.64
C ALA A 126 -32.26 21.98 -3.02
N LEU A 127 -33.22 21.76 -2.12
CA LEU A 127 -34.63 22.06 -2.34
C LEU A 127 -35.01 23.52 -2.06
N THR A 128 -34.29 24.20 -1.17
CA THR A 128 -34.59 25.60 -0.77
C THR A 128 -33.75 26.64 -1.49
N SER A 129 -32.57 26.27 -1.99
CA SER A 129 -31.66 27.23 -2.64
C SER A 129 -32.05 27.48 -4.09
N THR A 130 -32.46 28.72 -4.39
CA THR A 130 -32.64 29.23 -5.76
C THR A 130 -31.34 29.75 -6.38
N ALA A 131 -30.29 29.95 -5.58
CA ALA A 131 -28.93 30.27 -6.02
C ALA A 131 -28.10 28.99 -6.26
N ALA A 132 -27.10 29.07 -7.12
CA ALA A 132 -26.12 28.00 -7.30
C ALA A 132 -25.48 27.67 -5.94
N ILE A 133 -25.47 26.39 -5.55
CA ILE A 133 -24.82 25.96 -4.31
C ILE A 133 -23.30 26.08 -4.55
N GLU A 134 -22.69 27.13 -4.04
CA GLU A 134 -21.24 27.27 -4.05
C GLU A 134 -20.65 26.33 -2.97
N ASN A 135 -19.91 25.31 -3.41
CA ASN A 135 -19.31 24.25 -2.57
C ASN A 135 -20.29 23.43 -1.69
N PRO A 136 -21.11 22.57 -2.31
CA PRO A 136 -21.88 21.57 -1.56
C PRO A 136 -20.95 20.60 -0.82
N VAL A 137 -21.00 20.58 0.51
CA VAL A 137 -20.27 19.60 1.32
C VAL A 137 -21.02 18.28 1.27
N ARG A 138 -20.52 17.35 0.45
CA ARG A 138 -21.06 15.99 0.34
C ARG A 138 -20.55 15.13 1.50
N PRO A 139 -21.40 14.32 2.15
CA PRO A 139 -20.91 13.29 3.07
C PRO A 139 -19.98 12.33 2.33
N THR A 140 -18.94 11.88 3.02
CA THR A 140 -17.86 11.09 2.41
C THR A 140 -17.88 9.66 2.92
N LEU A 141 -18.03 8.68 2.03
CA LEU A 141 -17.75 7.27 2.29
C LEU A 141 -16.24 7.04 2.18
N THR A 142 -15.66 6.36 3.17
CA THR A 142 -14.21 6.13 3.22
C THR A 142 -13.90 4.68 2.91
N VAL A 143 -13.10 4.46 1.86
CA VAL A 143 -12.52 3.17 1.50
C VAL A 143 -11.13 3.07 2.10
N LEU A 144 -10.90 2.13 3.00
CA LEU A 144 -9.61 1.81 3.59
C LEU A 144 -8.94 0.70 2.80
N THR A 145 -7.65 0.83 2.52
CA THR A 145 -6.84 -0.23 1.90
C THR A 145 -5.88 -0.81 2.92
N ASN A 146 -5.81 -2.14 2.97
CA ASN A 146 -4.81 -2.83 3.77
C ASN A 146 -3.73 -3.43 2.88
N GLN A 147 -2.75 -2.60 2.50
CA GLN A 147 -1.60 -3.06 1.75
C GLN A 147 -0.81 -4.13 2.51
N SER A 148 -1.05 -4.26 3.82
CA SER A 148 -0.46 -5.26 4.70
C SER A 148 -1.11 -6.65 4.56
N ALA A 149 -2.41 -6.78 4.38
CA ALA A 149 -2.98 -8.11 4.14
C ALA A 149 -2.53 -8.74 2.80
N GLY A 150 -2.06 -7.92 1.85
CA GLY A 150 -1.49 -8.34 0.56
C GLY A 150 -1.88 -7.39 -0.58
N SER A 151 -0.95 -7.07 -1.47
CA SER A 151 -1.15 -6.01 -2.50
C SER A 151 -2.25 -6.32 -3.52
N VAL A 152 -2.34 -7.57 -3.99
CA VAL A 152 -3.39 -8.00 -4.94
C VAL A 152 -4.76 -7.98 -4.25
N GLY A 153 -4.89 -8.61 -3.08
CA GLY A 153 -6.15 -8.59 -2.32
C GLY A 153 -6.58 -7.18 -1.91
N SER A 154 -5.62 -6.31 -1.53
CA SER A 154 -5.91 -4.92 -1.17
C SER A 154 -6.39 -4.08 -2.35
N SER A 155 -5.82 -4.28 -3.54
CA SER A 155 -6.29 -3.60 -4.76
C SER A 155 -7.67 -4.09 -5.19
N LEU A 156 -7.96 -5.40 -5.05
CA LEU A 156 -9.29 -5.97 -5.29
C LEU A 156 -10.32 -5.44 -4.27
N ALA A 157 -9.96 -5.40 -2.98
CA ALA A 157 -10.81 -4.83 -1.94
C ALA A 157 -11.09 -3.35 -2.16
N ARG A 158 -10.10 -2.57 -2.60
CA ARG A 158 -10.26 -1.16 -2.99
C ARG A 158 -11.25 -1.01 -4.15
N ALA A 159 -11.08 -1.81 -5.20
CA ALA A 159 -11.96 -1.78 -6.36
C ALA A 159 -13.41 -2.15 -5.97
N ALA A 160 -13.59 -3.24 -5.22
CA ALA A 160 -14.89 -3.69 -4.75
C ALA A 160 -15.57 -2.66 -3.83
N SER A 161 -14.84 -2.10 -2.86
CA SER A 161 -15.37 -1.09 -1.93
C SER A 161 -15.70 0.23 -2.59
N THR A 162 -14.91 0.65 -3.58
CA THR A 162 -15.21 1.85 -4.37
C THR A 162 -16.49 1.64 -5.17
N ALA A 163 -16.59 0.52 -5.90
CA ALA A 163 -17.79 0.20 -6.68
C ALA A 163 -19.04 0.04 -5.81
N ALA A 164 -18.91 -0.56 -4.63
CA ALA A 164 -19.99 -0.69 -3.65
C ALA A 164 -20.43 0.67 -3.10
N ALA A 165 -19.48 1.53 -2.74
CA ALA A 165 -19.75 2.88 -2.24
C ALA A 165 -20.44 3.77 -3.30
N GLU A 166 -19.96 3.74 -4.54
CA GLU A 166 -20.57 4.46 -5.67
C GLU A 166 -21.99 3.95 -5.95
N SER A 167 -22.17 2.63 -6.02
CA SER A 167 -23.49 2.02 -6.23
C SER A 167 -24.47 2.35 -5.11
N ALA A 168 -23.99 2.36 -3.86
CA ALA A 168 -24.79 2.72 -2.70
C ALA A 168 -25.20 4.20 -2.72
N SER A 169 -24.28 5.11 -3.08
CA SER A 169 -24.59 6.53 -3.25
C SER A 169 -25.69 6.73 -4.30
N LEU A 170 -25.56 6.08 -5.46
CA LEU A 170 -26.56 6.14 -6.53
C LEU A 170 -27.92 5.56 -6.11
N GLN A 171 -27.95 4.52 -5.28
CA GLN A 171 -29.21 3.98 -4.73
C GLN A 171 -29.87 4.97 -3.78
N VAL A 172 -29.12 5.55 -2.83
CA VAL A 172 -29.64 6.61 -1.96
C VAL A 172 -30.13 7.79 -2.79
N GLY A 173 -29.41 8.17 -3.84
CA GLY A 173 -29.83 9.25 -4.73
C GLY A 173 -31.14 8.94 -5.48
N LYS A 174 -31.33 7.70 -5.95
CA LYS A 174 -32.62 7.26 -6.51
C LYS A 174 -33.77 7.38 -5.49
N ASP A 175 -33.54 7.02 -4.23
CA ASP A 175 -34.54 7.16 -3.18
C ASP A 175 -34.85 8.63 -2.85
N LEU A 176 -33.84 9.50 -2.85
CA LEU A 176 -34.04 10.94 -2.64
C LEU A 176 -34.79 11.57 -3.81
N THR A 177 -34.43 11.20 -5.03
CA THR A 177 -35.06 11.73 -6.25
C THR A 177 -36.52 11.31 -6.38
N THR A 178 -36.83 10.05 -6.09
CA THR A 178 -38.22 9.55 -6.05
C THR A 178 -39.07 10.24 -4.99
N ARG A 179 -38.53 10.50 -3.79
CA ARG A 179 -39.22 11.24 -2.72
C ARG A 179 -39.49 12.71 -3.08
N THR A 180 -38.67 13.29 -3.94
CA THR A 180 -38.82 14.69 -4.38
C THR A 180 -39.88 14.85 -5.47
N GLY A 181 -40.18 13.79 -6.22
CA GLY A 181 -41.27 13.75 -7.20
C GLY A 181 -41.12 14.76 -8.37
N PRO A 182 -42.22 15.19 -9.00
CA PRO A 182 -42.20 16.08 -10.17
C PRO A 182 -41.55 17.45 -9.93
N GLY A 183 -41.40 17.85 -8.65
CA GLY A 183 -40.75 19.09 -8.24
C GLY A 183 -39.26 19.15 -8.62
N GLN A 184 -38.61 18.01 -8.89
CA GLN A 184 -37.21 17.97 -9.34
C GLN A 184 -36.95 18.71 -10.65
N ALA A 185 -37.91 18.70 -11.58
CA ALA A 185 -37.77 19.36 -12.87
C ALA A 185 -37.67 20.89 -12.75
N LYS A 186 -37.96 21.45 -11.57
CA LYS A 186 -37.80 22.88 -11.25
C LYS A 186 -36.48 23.21 -10.55
N LEU A 187 -35.72 22.21 -10.08
CA LEU A 187 -34.45 22.42 -9.39
C LEU A 187 -33.33 22.79 -10.39
N PRO A 188 -32.33 23.59 -9.99
CA PRO A 188 -31.12 23.79 -10.77
C PRO A 188 -30.40 22.48 -11.11
N ALA A 189 -29.69 22.41 -12.24
CA ALA A 189 -29.01 21.18 -12.68
C ALA A 189 -28.01 20.64 -11.64
N ALA A 190 -27.28 21.52 -10.97
CA ALA A 190 -26.35 21.15 -9.90
C ALA A 190 -27.06 20.48 -8.71
N ALA A 191 -28.23 20.99 -8.30
CA ALA A 191 -29.02 20.39 -7.23
C ALA A 191 -29.55 18.99 -7.61
N ARG A 192 -29.95 18.78 -8.87
CA ARG A 192 -30.36 17.46 -9.36
C ARG A 192 -29.21 16.46 -9.34
N LEU A 193 -28.01 16.88 -9.75
CA LEU A 193 -26.83 16.03 -9.76
C LEU A 193 -26.43 15.63 -8.33
N LEU A 194 -26.44 16.57 -7.39
CA LEU A 194 -26.16 16.30 -5.98
C LEU A 194 -27.19 15.36 -5.33
N LEU A 195 -28.47 15.47 -5.71
CA LEU A 195 -29.49 14.54 -5.23
C LEU A 195 -29.35 13.15 -5.86
N ALA A 196 -28.86 13.05 -7.10
CA ALA A 196 -28.66 11.77 -7.78
C ALA A 196 -27.42 11.02 -7.28
N ASP A 197 -26.40 11.74 -6.81
CA ASP A 197 -25.17 11.18 -6.24
C ASP A 197 -24.77 11.96 -4.96
N PRO A 198 -25.43 11.70 -3.82
CA PRO A 198 -25.28 12.50 -2.61
C PRO A 198 -23.95 12.31 -1.88
N ALA A 199 -23.27 11.17 -2.03
CA ALA A 199 -22.08 10.83 -1.25
C ALA A 199 -20.81 10.83 -2.10
N ALA A 200 -19.76 11.50 -1.63
CA ALA A 200 -18.43 11.38 -2.21
C ALA A 200 -17.76 10.09 -1.73
N VAL A 201 -16.89 9.50 -2.54
CA VAL A 201 -16.07 8.35 -2.14
C VAL A 201 -14.61 8.80 -2.06
N THR A 202 -13.95 8.51 -0.94
CA THR A 202 -12.52 8.78 -0.76
C THR A 202 -11.81 7.48 -0.43
N VAL A 203 -10.60 7.32 -0.97
CA VAL A 203 -9.73 6.20 -0.63
C VAL A 203 -8.64 6.69 0.30
N GLN A 204 -8.47 6.00 1.42
CA GLN A 204 -7.37 6.20 2.35
C GLN A 204 -6.50 4.94 2.35
N ASP A 205 -5.22 5.13 2.07
CA ASP A 205 -4.26 4.03 2.15
C ASP A 205 -3.83 3.80 3.60
N GLY A 206 -3.71 2.54 4.02
CA GLY A 206 -3.06 2.19 5.27
C GLY A 206 -1.66 2.83 5.33
N HIS A 207 -1.33 3.48 6.45
CA HIS A 207 -0.17 4.37 6.56
C HIS A 207 1.15 3.74 6.07
N PRO A 208 1.77 4.21 4.96
CA PRO A 208 3.05 3.70 4.48
C PRO A 208 4.25 4.28 5.26
N LEU A 209 4.03 4.71 6.51
CA LEU A 209 4.98 5.48 7.32
C LEU A 209 6.33 4.78 7.43
N TYR A 210 6.31 3.46 7.59
CA TYR A 210 7.52 2.65 7.70
C TYR A 210 8.39 2.72 6.43
N SER A 211 7.78 2.47 5.26
CA SER A 211 8.50 2.47 3.98
C SER A 211 9.03 3.86 3.62
N VAL A 212 8.23 4.91 3.88
CA VAL A 212 8.65 6.31 3.65
C VAL A 212 9.83 6.67 4.55
N ALA A 213 9.77 6.32 5.84
CA ALA A 213 10.86 6.57 6.77
C ALA A 213 12.13 5.79 6.39
N ALA A 214 12.00 4.55 5.93
CA ALA A 214 13.15 3.73 5.55
C ALA A 214 13.87 4.28 4.29
N ILE A 215 13.10 4.72 3.29
CA ILE A 215 13.65 5.38 2.09
C ILE A 215 14.34 6.70 2.47
N ALA A 216 13.74 7.49 3.36
CA ALA A 216 14.34 8.74 3.83
C ALA A 216 15.68 8.51 4.55
N VAL A 217 15.74 7.53 5.45
CA VAL A 217 16.99 7.17 6.16
C VAL A 217 18.06 6.69 5.18
N ALA A 218 17.70 5.86 4.20
CA ALA A 218 18.64 5.42 3.17
C ALA A 218 19.14 6.59 2.29
N GLY A 219 18.25 7.52 1.93
CA GLY A 219 18.59 8.73 1.18
C GLY A 219 19.55 9.65 1.95
N VAL A 220 19.33 9.85 3.25
CA VAL A 220 20.26 10.58 4.12
C VAL A 220 21.62 9.87 4.19
N GLY A 221 21.62 8.53 4.25
CA GLY A 221 22.82 7.68 4.13
C GLY A 221 23.63 7.96 2.87
N ALA A 222 22.96 7.90 1.73
CA ALA A 222 23.58 8.14 0.43
C ALA A 222 24.13 9.57 0.30
N LEU A 223 23.37 10.57 0.74
CA LEU A 223 23.79 11.97 0.72
C LEU A 223 24.97 12.24 1.65
N ALA A 224 25.01 11.63 2.83
CA ALA A 224 26.14 11.75 3.75
C ALA A 224 27.43 11.18 3.15
N LEU A 225 27.37 10.02 2.50
CA LEU A 225 28.53 9.43 1.82
C LEU A 225 29.00 10.28 0.64
N LEU A 226 28.07 10.83 -0.15
CA LEU A 226 28.39 11.77 -1.22
C LEU A 226 29.03 13.05 -0.66
N ALA A 227 28.51 13.58 0.44
CA ALA A 227 29.03 14.78 1.09
C ALA A 227 30.43 14.56 1.69
N VAL A 228 30.71 13.35 2.19
CA VAL A 228 32.01 13.01 2.79
C VAL A 228 33.07 12.73 1.71
N PHE A 229 32.72 11.94 0.68
CA PHE A 229 33.69 11.40 -0.27
C PHE A 229 33.64 12.02 -1.66
N GLY A 230 32.66 12.87 -1.99
CA GLY A 230 32.49 13.47 -3.31
C GLY A 230 32.19 12.43 -4.39
N THR A 231 32.78 12.58 -5.59
CA THR A 231 32.58 11.65 -6.72
C THR A 231 32.89 10.18 -6.39
N PRO A 232 33.99 9.85 -5.68
CA PRO A 232 34.21 8.50 -5.15
C PRO A 232 33.07 7.97 -4.27
N GLY A 233 32.38 8.85 -3.54
CA GLY A 233 31.22 8.50 -2.72
C GLY A 233 30.07 7.91 -3.53
N MET A 234 29.90 8.31 -4.79
CA MET A 234 28.88 7.75 -5.68
C MET A 234 29.10 6.26 -5.96
N LEU A 235 30.36 5.83 -6.10
CA LEU A 235 30.71 4.42 -6.25
C LEU A 235 30.41 3.64 -4.97
N VAL A 236 30.71 4.23 -3.81
CA VAL A 236 30.43 3.62 -2.50
C VAL A 236 28.92 3.48 -2.30
N VAL A 237 28.13 4.52 -2.60
CA VAL A 237 26.66 4.46 -2.53
C VAL A 237 26.11 3.38 -3.45
N THR A 238 26.57 3.34 -4.70
CA THR A 238 26.12 2.33 -5.66
C THR A 238 26.45 0.92 -5.18
N LEU A 239 27.66 0.69 -4.67
CA LEU A 239 28.06 -0.61 -4.19
C LEU A 239 27.26 -1.01 -2.93
N VAL A 240 27.10 -0.12 -1.96
CA VAL A 240 26.47 -0.41 -0.67
C VAL A 240 24.94 -0.46 -0.75
N PHE A 241 24.30 0.54 -1.33
CA PHE A 241 22.83 0.68 -1.34
C PHE A 241 22.15 0.02 -2.54
N ILE A 242 22.90 -0.30 -3.60
CA ILE A 242 22.32 -0.92 -4.81
C ILE A 242 22.92 -2.32 -5.00
N GLY A 243 24.24 -2.43 -5.12
CA GLY A 243 24.93 -3.69 -5.39
C GLY A 243 24.80 -4.71 -4.27
N MET A 244 24.99 -4.28 -3.02
CA MET A 244 24.90 -5.17 -1.85
C MET A 244 23.48 -5.34 -1.34
N ALA A 245 22.56 -4.42 -1.63
CA ALA A 245 21.18 -4.50 -1.17
C ALA A 245 20.43 -5.73 -1.70
N VAL A 246 20.61 -6.08 -2.97
CA VAL A 246 19.91 -7.22 -3.61
C VAL A 246 20.22 -8.56 -2.92
N PRO A 247 21.49 -8.95 -2.68
CA PRO A 247 21.79 -10.19 -1.98
C PRO A 247 21.43 -10.13 -0.48
N THR A 248 21.54 -8.97 0.19
CA THR A 248 21.28 -8.87 1.64
C THR A 248 19.82 -8.71 2.02
N ALA A 249 18.96 -8.28 1.09
CA ALA A 249 17.54 -8.07 1.35
C ALA A 249 16.79 -9.32 1.81
N GLY A 250 17.36 -10.51 1.55
CA GLY A 250 16.71 -11.79 1.86
C GLY A 250 15.46 -12.05 1.02
N ALA A 251 15.35 -11.39 -0.15
CA ALA A 251 14.20 -11.47 -1.05
C ALA A 251 14.33 -12.58 -2.09
N THR A 252 15.54 -12.77 -2.65
CA THR A 252 15.82 -13.77 -3.69
C THR A 252 16.64 -14.95 -3.17
N THR A 253 17.46 -14.73 -2.15
CA THR A 253 18.27 -15.77 -1.49
C THR A 253 18.03 -15.71 0.02
N PRO A 254 17.72 -16.85 0.68
CA PRO A 254 17.61 -16.90 2.14
C PRO A 254 18.93 -16.50 2.79
N LEU A 255 18.87 -15.82 3.94
CA LEU A 255 20.06 -15.35 4.65
C LEU A 255 20.94 -16.49 5.14
N GLU A 256 20.33 -17.63 5.47
CA GLU A 256 21.01 -18.82 5.94
C GLU A 256 21.91 -19.42 4.85
N ALA A 257 21.58 -19.16 3.58
CA ALA A 257 22.36 -19.60 2.42
C ALA A 257 23.45 -18.60 2.02
N LEU A 258 23.45 -17.39 2.62
CA LEU A 258 24.48 -16.40 2.34
C LEU A 258 25.76 -16.70 3.12
N PRO A 259 26.95 -16.50 2.50
CA PRO A 259 28.21 -16.52 3.23
C PRO A 259 28.19 -15.54 4.42
N GLY A 260 28.92 -15.87 5.49
CA GLY A 260 28.86 -15.14 6.76
C GLY A 260 29.05 -13.62 6.64
N PHE A 261 29.89 -13.18 5.70
CA PHE A 261 30.08 -11.76 5.37
C PHE A 261 28.78 -11.05 4.96
N TYR A 262 28.01 -11.63 4.03
CA TYR A 262 26.75 -11.04 3.54
C TYR A 262 25.65 -11.10 4.60
N ARG A 263 25.64 -12.14 5.45
CA ARG A 263 24.70 -12.19 6.58
C ARG A 263 24.94 -11.07 7.58
N PHE A 264 26.22 -10.83 7.92
CA PHE A 264 26.61 -9.74 8.80
C PHE A 264 26.19 -8.40 8.19
N LEU A 265 26.46 -8.21 6.90
CA LEU A 265 26.12 -6.98 6.21
C LEU A 265 24.60 -6.72 6.15
N ALA A 266 23.81 -7.78 5.99
CA ALA A 266 22.36 -7.72 6.00
C ALA A 266 21.78 -7.23 7.34
N GLU A 267 22.52 -7.31 8.45
CA GLU A 267 22.04 -6.78 9.73
C GLU A 267 21.79 -5.27 9.67
N PHE A 268 22.51 -4.54 8.80
CA PHE A 268 22.52 -3.07 8.75
C PHE A 268 21.92 -2.49 7.45
N GLU A 269 21.71 -3.33 6.44
CA GLU A 269 21.34 -2.86 5.11
C GLU A 269 19.87 -2.37 5.05
N PRO A 270 19.57 -1.18 4.47
CA PRO A 270 18.23 -0.59 4.49
C PRO A 270 17.15 -1.42 3.78
N LEU A 271 17.46 -2.01 2.62
CA LEU A 271 16.51 -2.83 1.88
C LEU A 271 16.11 -4.07 2.69
N ARG A 272 17.04 -4.65 3.45
CA ARG A 272 16.75 -5.71 4.41
C ARG A 272 15.81 -5.25 5.55
N GLN A 273 15.96 -4.02 6.05
CA GLN A 273 15.02 -3.48 7.03
C GLN A 273 13.64 -3.22 6.40
N ILE A 274 13.61 -2.69 5.16
CA ILE A 274 12.36 -2.49 4.41
C ILE A 274 11.63 -3.81 4.22
N THR A 275 12.31 -4.86 3.73
CA THR A 275 11.68 -6.16 3.52
C THR A 275 11.22 -6.79 4.83
N GLY A 276 12.00 -6.67 5.91
CA GLY A 276 11.61 -7.14 7.24
C GLY A 276 10.38 -6.43 7.80
N GLY A 277 10.34 -5.10 7.73
CA GLY A 277 9.24 -4.33 8.30
C GLY A 277 7.99 -4.30 7.44
N ILE A 278 8.12 -4.32 6.10
CA ILE A 278 6.99 -4.59 5.21
C ILE A 278 6.46 -6.00 5.51
N ARG A 279 7.32 -7.01 5.70
CA ARG A 279 6.88 -8.36 6.08
C ARG A 279 6.16 -8.38 7.43
N SER A 280 6.56 -7.60 8.42
CA SER A 280 5.84 -7.48 9.70
C SER A 280 4.52 -6.74 9.59
N ILE A 281 4.48 -5.67 8.81
CA ILE A 281 3.24 -4.95 8.52
C ILE A 281 2.29 -5.89 7.80
N LEU A 282 2.80 -6.59 6.79
CA LEU A 282 2.02 -7.40 5.86
C LEU A 282 1.52 -8.71 6.49
N TYR A 283 2.44 -9.50 7.02
CA TYR A 283 2.13 -10.85 7.47
C TYR A 283 1.93 -10.99 8.99
N TYR A 284 2.21 -9.95 9.79
CA TYR A 284 2.27 -10.07 11.24
C TYR A 284 1.66 -8.87 12.00
N ASP A 285 0.63 -8.24 11.45
CA ASP A 285 -0.15 -7.19 12.14
C ASP A 285 0.67 -6.01 12.67
N ALA A 286 1.73 -5.65 11.96
CA ALA A 286 2.65 -4.63 12.46
C ALA A 286 3.14 -4.91 13.91
N GLN A 287 3.16 -6.18 14.36
CA GLN A 287 3.58 -6.52 15.71
C GLN A 287 5.07 -6.25 15.86
N GLY A 288 5.42 -5.60 16.97
CA GLY A 288 6.79 -5.25 17.29
C GLY A 288 7.74 -6.45 17.31
N ASP A 289 7.27 -7.55 17.91
CA ASP A 289 8.05 -8.78 18.12
C ASP A 289 8.29 -9.57 16.82
N ALA A 290 7.48 -9.33 15.78
CA ALA A 290 7.66 -9.93 14.45
C ALA A 290 8.77 -9.25 13.62
N GLY A 291 9.50 -8.31 14.21
CA GLY A 291 10.62 -7.61 13.59
C GLY A 291 10.35 -6.15 13.25
N LEU A 292 9.13 -5.63 13.48
CA LEU A 292 8.84 -4.21 13.23
C LEU A 292 9.60 -3.30 14.21
N THR A 293 9.69 -3.69 15.48
CA THR A 293 10.48 -2.95 16.49
C THR A 293 11.95 -2.90 16.07
N ARG A 294 12.49 -4.04 15.62
CA ARG A 294 13.87 -4.12 15.11
C ARG A 294 14.06 -3.20 13.90
N GLY A 295 13.12 -3.19 12.95
CA GLY A 295 13.16 -2.31 11.78
C GLY A 295 13.24 -0.84 12.18
N TRP A 296 12.36 -0.39 13.07
CA TRP A 296 12.37 0.99 13.59
C TRP A 296 13.64 1.34 14.35
N VAL A 297 14.13 0.44 15.21
CA VAL A 297 15.36 0.65 15.97
C VAL A 297 16.56 0.73 15.03
N MET A 298 16.68 -0.17 14.06
CA MET A 298 17.79 -0.17 13.10
C MET A 298 17.78 1.08 12.22
N MET A 299 16.60 1.55 11.80
CA MET A 299 16.47 2.81 11.07
C MET A 299 16.88 4.02 11.92
N ALA A 300 16.47 4.06 13.20
CA ALA A 300 16.87 5.12 14.11
C ALA A 300 18.39 5.12 14.34
N VAL A 301 18.99 3.96 14.56
CA VAL A 301 20.45 3.79 14.71
C VAL A 301 21.17 4.22 13.44
N ALA A 302 20.72 3.75 12.27
CA ALA A 302 21.33 4.11 10.99
C ALA A 302 21.28 5.63 10.73
N LEU A 303 20.17 6.29 11.07
CA LEU A 303 20.03 7.73 10.93
C LEU A 303 21.01 8.48 11.85
N VAL A 304 21.10 8.08 13.13
CA VAL A 304 22.02 8.69 14.09
C VAL A 304 23.48 8.51 13.67
N VAL A 305 23.87 7.28 13.32
CA VAL A 305 25.25 6.97 12.87
C VAL A 305 25.59 7.77 11.62
N THR A 306 24.69 7.80 10.65
CA THR A 306 24.90 8.55 9.40
C THR A 306 25.01 10.05 9.65
N ALA A 307 24.15 10.61 10.50
CA ALA A 307 24.20 12.03 10.84
C ALA A 307 25.52 12.37 11.55
N LEU A 308 25.92 11.59 12.57
CA LEU A 308 27.17 11.80 13.29
C LEU A 308 28.39 11.68 12.38
N PHE A 309 28.41 10.67 11.50
CA PHE A 309 29.50 10.48 10.55
C PHE A 309 29.54 11.62 9.52
N GLY A 310 28.42 11.90 8.88
CA GLY A 310 28.29 12.95 7.86
C GLY A 310 28.70 14.31 8.42
N PHE A 311 28.00 14.79 9.45
CA PHE A 311 28.28 16.09 10.07
C PHE A 311 29.65 16.15 10.74
N GLY A 312 30.07 15.07 11.42
CA GLY A 312 31.37 15.03 12.09
C GLY A 312 32.53 15.16 11.11
N VAL A 313 32.47 14.40 10.01
CA VAL A 313 33.51 14.44 8.98
C VAL A 313 33.45 15.75 8.20
N THR A 314 32.28 16.22 7.75
CA THR A 314 32.20 17.51 7.05
C THR A 314 32.69 18.67 7.93
N SER A 315 32.30 18.72 9.20
CA SER A 315 32.76 19.76 10.14
C SER A 315 34.28 19.71 10.34
N TRP A 316 34.87 18.50 10.38
CA TRP A 316 36.32 18.34 10.46
C TRP A 316 37.04 18.82 9.19
N TYR A 317 36.51 18.50 8.01
CA TYR A 317 37.02 18.99 6.72
C TYR A 317 37.00 20.53 6.67
N ASP A 318 35.89 21.13 7.08
CA ASP A 318 35.70 22.57 7.12
C ASP A 318 36.67 23.24 8.10
N HIS A 319 36.84 22.65 9.28
CA HIS A 319 37.79 23.13 10.29
C HIS A 319 39.24 23.05 9.80
N LYS A 320 39.58 22.04 8.99
CA LYS A 320 40.92 21.87 8.39
C LYS A 320 41.12 22.58 7.06
N ARG A 321 40.12 23.31 6.54
CA ARG A 321 40.16 24.04 5.25
C ARG A 321 40.59 23.18 4.04
N LEU A 322 40.25 21.89 4.07
CA LEU A 322 40.54 20.99 2.96
C LEU A 322 39.48 21.22 1.86
N HIS A 323 39.88 21.90 0.78
CA HIS A 323 38.96 22.31 -0.29
C HIS A 323 38.52 21.08 -1.10
N ARG A 324 37.18 20.89 -1.21
CA ARG A 324 36.56 19.73 -1.87
C ARG A 324 36.38 19.88 -3.39
N ILE A 325 36.81 21.01 -3.95
CA ILE A 325 36.74 21.30 -5.38
C ILE A 325 38.18 21.51 -5.88
N PRO A 326 38.62 20.87 -6.98
CA PRO A 326 39.85 21.27 -7.64
C PRO A 326 39.70 22.75 -7.99
N ALA A 327 40.56 23.61 -7.48
CA ALA A 327 40.60 25.01 -7.86
C ALA A 327 41.01 25.11 -9.34
N GLU A 328 40.08 24.88 -10.26
CA GLU A 328 40.32 25.15 -11.66
C GLU A 328 40.22 26.66 -11.85
N LYS A 329 41.42 27.28 -11.81
CA LYS A 329 41.73 28.63 -12.30
C LYS A 329 40.95 29.76 -11.62
N MET A 330 41.39 30.10 -10.41
CA MET A 330 41.35 31.48 -9.92
C MET A 330 42.69 32.22 -10.20
N LEU A 331 43.39 31.83 -11.28
CA LEU A 331 44.63 32.46 -11.75
C LEU A 331 44.56 32.66 -13.27
N LEU A 332 43.68 33.56 -13.69
CA LEU A 332 44.01 34.52 -14.75
C LEU A 332 44.26 35.85 -14.06
N ASN A 333 45.46 35.97 -13.49
CA ASN A 333 46.29 37.16 -13.38
C ASN A 333 47.72 36.70 -13.11
#